data_AF-A0A969FMD0-F1
#
_entry.id   AF-A0A969FMD0-F1
#
_cell.length_a   1.000
_cell.length_b   1.000
_cell.length_c   1.000
_cell.angle_alpha   90.00
_cell.angle_beta   90.00
_cell.angle_gamma   90.00
#
_symmetry.space_group_name_H-M   'P 1'
#
loop_
_entity.id
_entity.type
_entity.pdbx_description
1 polymer ?
#
loop_
_entity_poly.entity_id
_entity_poly.type
_entity_poly.pdbx_seq_one_letter_code
_entity_poly.pdbx_strand_id
1 'polypeptide(L)'
;MTRVHLHRIAVGLACLTLAHGLASAQVPPEVGGVRFASPDTLAWDPASGADDYNVYRGLESQLRAGAPLRCHGDEISDTTFVSPDAPGPGQAFLYLVTAESAAGEGTPGADSGANERALLGRCDAVVRDHALLRIGFGPDEWTRDRLEALGLAGYIDEQLAPHPSRRAPSSRRGSIRSRHPTRCPS
;
A
#
# COMPACT_ATOMS: atom_id res chain seq x y z
N MET A 1 5.50 78.77 -38.52
CA MET A 1 5.10 77.38 -38.84
C MET A 1 5.81 76.45 -37.86
N THR A 2 5.09 75.90 -36.89
CA THR A 2 5.67 75.27 -35.70
C THR A 2 5.57 73.75 -35.80
N ARG A 3 6.71 73.04 -35.84
CA ARG A 3 6.73 71.56 -35.89
C ARG A 3 6.47 70.99 -34.50
N VAL A 4 5.34 70.30 -34.32
CA VAL A 4 5.04 69.54 -33.11
C VAL A 4 5.66 68.16 -33.23
N HIS A 5 6.64 67.83 -32.37
CA HIS A 5 7.20 66.49 -32.28
C HIS A 5 6.32 65.59 -31.41
N LEU A 6 5.61 64.65 -32.02
CA LEU A 6 4.78 63.68 -31.33
C LEU A 6 5.64 62.51 -30.82
N HIS A 7 6.06 62.54 -29.55
CA HIS A 7 6.66 61.39 -28.89
C HIS A 7 5.61 60.29 -28.67
N ARG A 8 5.74 59.17 -29.39
CA ARG A 8 4.89 57.99 -29.19
C ARG A 8 5.41 57.21 -27.98
N ILE A 9 4.80 57.41 -26.81
CA ILE A 9 5.05 56.58 -25.63
C ILE A 9 4.50 55.18 -25.92
N ALA A 10 5.39 54.22 -26.17
CA ALA A 10 5.03 52.82 -26.27
C ALA A 10 4.82 52.26 -24.86
N VAL A 11 3.56 52.19 -24.41
CA VAL A 11 3.20 51.51 -23.15
C VAL A 11 3.41 50.02 -23.36
N GLY A 12 4.40 49.46 -22.67
CA GLY A 12 4.79 48.07 -22.82
C GLY A 12 3.75 47.12 -22.21
N LEU A 13 3.22 46.21 -23.03
CA LEU A 13 2.50 45.04 -22.57
C LEU A 13 3.47 43.86 -22.46
N ALA A 14 4.26 43.85 -21.37
CA ALA A 14 5.04 42.67 -21.02
C ALA A 14 4.08 41.57 -20.56
N CYS A 15 3.71 40.67 -21.48
CA CYS A 15 2.96 39.47 -21.15
C CYS A 15 3.88 38.55 -20.34
N LEU A 16 3.86 38.71 -19.01
CA LEU A 16 4.64 37.89 -18.10
C LEU A 16 3.98 36.51 -18.01
N THR A 17 4.28 35.64 -18.98
CA THR A 17 3.87 34.23 -18.93
C THR A 17 4.57 33.57 -17.74
N LEU A 18 3.84 33.47 -16.62
CA LEU A 18 4.16 32.57 -15.52
C LEU A 18 4.12 31.14 -16.06
N ALA A 19 5.26 30.70 -16.59
CA ALA A 19 5.56 29.32 -16.88
C ALA A 19 5.66 28.57 -15.55
N HIS A 20 4.50 28.30 -14.95
CA HIS A 20 4.36 27.21 -14.01
C HIS A 20 4.78 25.97 -14.78
N GLY A 21 5.97 25.45 -14.46
CA GLY A 21 6.41 24.18 -14.98
C GLY A 21 5.45 23.12 -14.49
N LEU A 22 4.46 22.78 -15.34
CA LEU A 22 3.65 21.59 -15.19
C LEU A 22 4.61 20.42 -15.39
N ALA A 23 5.27 20.01 -14.31
CA ALA A 23 5.88 18.70 -14.23
C ALA A 23 4.74 17.71 -14.48
N SER A 24 4.71 17.11 -15.67
CA SER A 24 3.76 16.06 -15.95
C SER A 24 3.96 14.98 -14.90
N ALA A 25 2.88 14.51 -14.29
CA ALA A 25 2.93 13.22 -13.63
C ALA A 25 3.47 12.21 -14.64
N GLN A 26 4.46 11.42 -14.22
CA GLN A 26 5.11 10.40 -15.03
C GLN A 26 5.08 9.12 -14.21
N VAL A 27 4.89 7.98 -14.87
CA VAL A 27 4.99 6.67 -14.21
C VAL A 27 6.38 6.56 -13.57
N PRO A 28 6.49 6.26 -12.26
CA PRO A 28 7.78 6.20 -11.59
C PRO A 28 8.72 5.14 -12.18
N PRO A 29 10.05 5.33 -12.08
CA PRO A 29 11.03 4.33 -12.49
C PRO A 29 11.05 3.11 -11.55
N GLU A 30 11.82 2.08 -11.91
CA GLU A 30 12.12 0.95 -11.04
C GLU A 30 12.68 1.43 -9.68
N VAL A 31 12.17 0.85 -8.58
CA VAL A 31 12.58 1.23 -7.22
C VAL A 31 13.97 0.67 -6.91
N GLY A 32 14.91 1.58 -6.65
CA GLY A 32 16.28 1.23 -6.30
C GLY A 32 16.48 0.82 -4.84
N GLY A 33 17.58 0.12 -4.57
CA GLY A 33 18.11 -0.05 -3.22
C GLY A 33 17.31 -0.94 -2.27
N VAL A 34 16.33 -1.72 -2.76
CA VAL A 34 15.51 -2.63 -1.93
C VAL A 34 16.40 -3.56 -1.09
N ARG A 35 16.25 -3.47 0.23
CA ARG A 35 17.11 -4.12 1.24
C ARG A 35 16.34 -4.35 2.53
N PHE A 36 16.88 -5.19 3.42
CA PHE A 36 16.41 -5.27 4.81
C PHE A 36 17.20 -4.28 5.69
N ALA A 37 16.50 -3.44 6.45
CA ALA A 37 17.05 -2.57 7.48
C ALA A 37 17.12 -3.28 8.85
N SER A 38 16.19 -4.21 9.10
CA SER A 38 16.17 -5.17 10.21
C SER A 38 15.59 -6.49 9.69
N PRO A 39 15.61 -7.61 10.45
CA PRO A 39 15.12 -8.91 9.97
C PRO A 39 13.64 -8.93 9.51
N ASP A 40 12.85 -7.96 9.94
CA ASP A 40 11.42 -7.79 9.70
C ASP A 40 11.05 -6.52 8.91
N THR A 41 12.03 -5.64 8.59
CA THR A 41 11.75 -4.35 7.94
C THR A 41 12.54 -4.20 6.65
N LEU A 42 11.79 -4.09 5.55
CA LEU A 42 12.30 -3.67 4.25
C LEU A 42 12.50 -2.15 4.23
N ALA A 43 13.50 -1.71 3.46
CA ALA A 43 13.74 -0.33 3.11
C ALA A 43 14.18 -0.24 1.65
N TRP A 44 13.93 0.89 1.01
CA TRP A 44 14.36 1.18 -0.36
C TRP A 44 14.77 2.64 -0.50
N ASP A 45 15.26 3.01 -1.68
CA ASP A 45 15.63 4.39 -1.98
C ASP A 45 14.42 5.11 -2.60
N PRO A 46 14.20 6.42 -2.32
CA PRO A 46 13.07 7.15 -2.88
C PRO A 46 13.09 7.19 -4.41
N ALA A 47 11.99 6.81 -5.05
CA ALA A 47 11.83 6.90 -6.51
C ALA A 47 11.34 8.30 -6.94
N SER A 48 11.90 8.82 -8.04
CA SER A 48 11.54 10.16 -8.52
C SER A 48 10.12 10.20 -9.08
N GLY A 49 9.27 11.05 -8.51
CA GLY A 49 7.87 11.19 -8.94
C GLY A 49 6.91 10.16 -8.32
N ALA A 50 7.37 9.37 -7.35
CA ALA A 50 6.48 8.53 -6.54
C ALA A 50 5.64 9.40 -5.59
N ASP A 51 4.33 9.14 -5.57
CA ASP A 51 3.41 9.60 -4.53
C ASP A 51 3.39 8.59 -3.36
N ASP A 52 3.49 7.29 -3.67
CA ASP A 52 3.54 6.16 -2.73
C ASP A 52 4.20 4.90 -3.36
N TYR A 53 4.21 3.78 -2.64
CA TYR A 53 4.86 2.52 -3.02
C TYR A 53 4.00 1.28 -2.73
N ASN A 54 4.14 0.26 -3.59
CA ASN A 54 3.49 -1.04 -3.43
C ASN A 54 4.55 -2.13 -3.23
N VAL A 55 4.33 -3.01 -2.25
CA VAL A 55 5.23 -4.13 -1.90
C VAL A 55 4.58 -5.44 -2.32
N TYR A 56 5.32 -6.23 -3.10
CA TYR A 56 4.91 -7.55 -3.56
C TYR A 56 5.77 -8.63 -2.93
N ARG A 57 5.15 -9.73 -2.52
CA ARG A 57 5.80 -10.88 -1.86
C ARG A 57 5.53 -12.18 -2.61
N GLY A 58 6.49 -13.09 -2.53
CA GLY A 58 6.34 -14.49 -2.93
C GLY A 58 7.43 -15.35 -2.29
N LEU A 59 7.43 -16.65 -2.58
CA LEU A 59 8.53 -17.54 -2.24
C LEU A 59 9.61 -17.48 -3.32
N GLU A 60 10.88 -17.61 -2.92
CA GLU A 60 12.02 -17.66 -3.83
C GLU A 60 11.94 -18.89 -4.80
N SER A 61 11.25 -19.96 -4.38
CA SER A 61 10.88 -21.08 -5.26
C SER A 61 9.88 -20.73 -6.35
N GLN A 62 8.99 -19.74 -6.14
CA GLN A 62 8.02 -19.28 -7.14
C GLN A 62 8.72 -18.48 -8.23
N LEU A 63 9.70 -17.63 -7.89
CA LEU A 63 10.53 -16.92 -8.88
C LEU A 63 11.24 -17.89 -9.82
N ARG A 64 11.88 -18.94 -9.30
CA ARG A 64 12.53 -19.97 -10.13
C ARG A 64 11.57 -20.69 -11.10
N ALA A 65 10.28 -20.73 -10.77
CA ALA A 65 9.24 -21.30 -11.61
C ALA A 65 8.58 -20.27 -12.56
N GLY A 66 9.04 -19.00 -12.56
CA GLY A 66 8.42 -17.90 -13.31
C GLY A 66 7.03 -17.52 -12.80
N ALA A 67 6.65 -17.93 -11.58
CA ALA A 67 5.35 -17.65 -11.02
C ALA A 67 5.27 -16.22 -10.48
N PRO A 68 4.12 -15.52 -10.67
CA PRO A 68 3.98 -14.12 -10.30
C PRO A 68 3.94 -13.89 -8.79
N LEU A 69 4.47 -12.75 -8.35
CA LEU A 69 4.38 -12.30 -6.95
C LEU A 69 3.03 -11.66 -6.66
N ARG A 70 2.63 -11.64 -5.40
CA ARG A 70 1.32 -11.14 -4.93
C ARG A 70 1.49 -9.81 -4.20
N CYS A 71 0.48 -8.94 -4.27
CA CYS A 71 0.43 -7.77 -3.42
C CYS A 71 0.52 -8.18 -1.93
N HIS A 72 1.31 -7.43 -1.16
CA HIS A 72 1.55 -7.65 0.27
C HIS A 72 1.47 -6.35 1.08
N GLY A 73 1.75 -5.19 0.45
CA GLY A 73 1.47 -3.86 0.98
C GLY A 73 1.14 -2.90 -0.16
N ASP A 74 0.24 -1.95 0.11
CA ASP A 74 -0.43 -1.07 -0.86
C ASP A 74 -0.45 0.37 -0.30
N GLU A 75 -0.37 1.38 -1.15
CA GLU A 75 -0.39 2.82 -0.82
C GLU A 75 0.62 3.23 0.30
N ILE A 76 1.83 2.67 0.30
CA ILE A 76 2.84 2.92 1.36
C ILE A 76 3.53 4.27 1.10
N SER A 77 3.29 5.27 1.95
CA SER A 77 3.88 6.62 1.80
C SER A 77 5.31 6.77 2.33
N ASP A 78 5.80 5.84 3.15
CA ASP A 78 7.19 5.78 3.64
C ASP A 78 8.08 4.92 2.72
N THR A 79 9.41 5.09 2.79
CA THR A 79 10.37 4.21 2.08
C THR A 79 10.78 2.97 2.90
N THR A 80 9.87 2.47 3.74
CA THR A 80 10.07 1.29 4.60
C THR A 80 8.76 0.52 4.78
N PHE A 81 8.85 -0.80 4.92
CA PHE A 81 7.70 -1.68 5.17
C PHE A 81 8.04 -2.82 6.12
N VAL A 82 7.18 -3.10 7.08
CA VAL A 82 7.36 -4.18 8.06
C VAL A 82 6.66 -5.45 7.59
N SER A 83 7.42 -6.50 7.32
CA SER A 83 6.97 -7.85 6.97
C SER A 83 7.50 -8.82 8.04
N PRO A 84 6.75 -9.08 9.13
CA PRO A 84 7.27 -9.79 10.30
C PRO A 84 7.24 -11.32 10.15
N ASP A 85 6.62 -11.84 9.09
CA ASP A 85 6.47 -13.27 8.87
C ASP A 85 7.81 -13.92 8.52
N ALA A 86 8.07 -15.10 9.09
CA ALA A 86 9.20 -15.93 8.71
C ALA A 86 8.75 -17.01 7.70
N PRO A 87 9.50 -17.23 6.61
CA PRO A 87 9.23 -18.34 5.71
C PRO A 87 9.49 -19.69 6.40
N GLY A 88 8.88 -20.78 5.91
CA GLY A 88 9.09 -22.11 6.46
C GLY A 88 10.56 -22.57 6.37
N PRO A 89 11.00 -23.55 7.18
CA PRO A 89 12.39 -24.01 7.18
C PRO A 89 12.88 -24.42 5.77
N GLY A 90 13.98 -23.82 5.32
CA GLY A 90 14.55 -24.05 3.99
C GLY A 90 13.86 -23.27 2.86
N GLN A 91 12.90 -22.41 3.17
CA GLN A 91 12.30 -21.45 2.23
C GLN A 91 12.84 -20.05 2.48
N ALA A 92 12.69 -19.18 1.48
CA ALA A 92 12.95 -17.75 1.58
C ALA A 92 11.79 -16.99 0.94
N PHE A 93 11.42 -15.85 1.52
CA PHE A 93 10.59 -14.88 0.81
C PHE A 93 11.44 -14.08 -0.17
N LEU A 94 10.79 -13.68 -1.27
CA LEU A 94 11.27 -12.69 -2.22
C LEU A 94 10.32 -11.51 -2.18
N TYR A 95 10.89 -10.31 -2.27
CA TYR A 95 10.14 -9.06 -2.33
C TYR A 95 10.50 -8.28 -3.59
N LEU A 96 9.50 -7.60 -4.13
CA LEU A 96 9.65 -6.53 -5.13
C LEU A 96 8.93 -5.30 -4.59
N VAL A 97 9.43 -4.12 -4.95
CA VAL A 97 8.80 -2.85 -4.61
C VAL A 97 8.61 -2.08 -5.90
N THR A 98 7.43 -1.52 -6.09
CA THR A 98 7.14 -0.55 -7.15
C THR A 98 6.77 0.78 -6.54
N ALA A 99 6.89 1.83 -7.32
CA ALA A 99 6.47 3.17 -6.96
C ALA A 99 5.25 3.55 -7.81
N GLU A 100 4.27 4.19 -7.20
CA GLU A 100 3.05 4.65 -7.86
C GLU A 100 2.94 6.17 -7.83
N SER A 101 2.16 6.71 -8.76
CA SER A 101 1.81 8.12 -8.84
C SER A 101 0.44 8.29 -9.48
N ALA A 102 -0.08 9.51 -9.52
CA ALA A 102 -1.26 9.84 -10.33
C ALA A 102 -1.17 9.48 -11.84
N ALA A 103 0.01 9.14 -12.38
CA ALA A 103 0.19 8.63 -13.75
C ALA A 103 0.16 7.09 -13.86
N GLY A 104 0.15 6.37 -12.73
CA GLY A 104 0.12 4.90 -12.63
C GLY A 104 1.36 4.30 -11.94
N GLU A 105 1.28 3.01 -11.64
CA GLU A 105 2.34 2.20 -11.00
C GLU A 105 3.50 1.88 -11.97
N GLY A 106 4.73 2.03 -11.46
CA GLY A 106 5.99 1.72 -12.15
C GLY A 106 6.25 0.24 -12.40
N THR A 107 7.40 -0.05 -13.01
CA THR A 107 7.82 -1.43 -13.29
C THR A 107 8.29 -2.16 -12.02
N PRO A 108 7.96 -3.45 -11.83
CA PRO A 108 8.56 -4.31 -10.80
C PRO A 108 10.00 -4.74 -11.13
N GLY A 109 10.62 -4.11 -12.13
CA GLY A 109 11.96 -4.42 -12.60
C GLY A 109 12.01 -5.64 -13.52
N ALA A 110 13.22 -5.97 -13.95
CA ALA A 110 13.46 -7.05 -14.90
C ALA A 110 14.17 -8.27 -14.28
N ASP A 111 14.02 -9.42 -14.91
CA ASP A 111 14.86 -10.60 -14.70
C ASP A 111 16.20 -10.52 -15.45
N SER A 112 17.06 -11.52 -15.31
CA SER A 112 18.35 -11.58 -16.01
C SER A 112 18.24 -11.78 -17.53
N GLY A 113 17.04 -12.08 -18.05
CA GLY A 113 16.71 -12.14 -19.47
C GLY A 113 16.10 -10.84 -20.01
N ALA A 114 16.03 -9.78 -19.19
CA ALA A 114 15.36 -8.51 -19.47
C ALA A 114 13.83 -8.61 -19.65
N ASN A 115 13.19 -9.67 -19.13
CA ASN A 115 11.72 -9.75 -19.06
C ASN A 115 11.25 -9.01 -17.80
N GLU A 116 10.16 -8.25 -17.90
CA GLU A 116 9.52 -7.63 -16.74
C GLU A 116 9.02 -8.71 -15.75
N ARG A 117 9.25 -8.51 -14.46
CA ARG A 117 8.89 -9.49 -13.43
C ARG A 117 7.38 -9.60 -13.28
N ALA A 118 6.86 -10.82 -13.33
CA ALA A 118 5.43 -11.05 -13.29
C ALA A 118 4.82 -10.74 -11.91
N LEU A 119 3.72 -9.98 -11.91
CA LEU A 119 2.86 -9.70 -10.75
C LEU A 119 1.48 -10.32 -10.97
N LEU A 120 0.84 -10.79 -9.89
CA LEU A 120 -0.49 -11.38 -9.94
C LEU A 120 -1.56 -10.29 -9.78
N GLY A 121 -1.56 -9.37 -10.75
CA GLY A 121 -2.26 -8.08 -10.64
C GLY A 121 -1.41 -7.02 -9.91
N ARG A 122 -1.80 -5.75 -10.09
CA ARG A 122 -1.27 -4.63 -9.31
C ARG A 122 -2.00 -4.54 -7.96
N CYS A 123 -1.39 -3.91 -6.96
CA CYS A 123 -1.98 -3.83 -5.62
C CYS A 123 -3.34 -3.14 -5.65
N ASP A 124 -3.47 -2.02 -6.37
CA ASP A 124 -4.73 -1.31 -6.57
C ASP A 124 -5.86 -2.23 -7.07
N ALA A 125 -5.56 -3.10 -8.03
CA ALA A 125 -6.50 -4.06 -8.61
C ALA A 125 -6.83 -5.19 -7.64
N VAL A 126 -5.84 -5.73 -6.91
CA VAL A 126 -6.03 -6.81 -5.94
C VAL A 126 -6.81 -6.34 -4.71
N VAL A 127 -6.57 -5.12 -4.22
CA VAL A 127 -7.27 -4.53 -3.07
C VAL A 127 -8.66 -4.02 -3.46
N ARG A 128 -8.85 -3.50 -4.69
CA ARG A 128 -10.20 -3.22 -5.21
C ARG A 128 -11.01 -4.50 -5.44
N ASP A 129 -10.41 -5.58 -5.93
CA ASP A 129 -11.09 -6.88 -6.04
C ASP A 129 -11.43 -7.43 -4.64
N HIS A 130 -10.55 -7.28 -3.64
CA HIS A 130 -10.87 -7.60 -2.23
C HIS A 130 -12.08 -6.79 -1.72
N ALA A 131 -12.14 -5.48 -1.99
CA ALA A 131 -13.25 -4.64 -1.56
C ALA A 131 -14.59 -4.99 -2.25
N LEU A 132 -14.55 -5.44 -3.51
CA LEU A 132 -15.71 -5.93 -4.26
C LEU A 132 -16.10 -7.38 -3.89
N LEU A 133 -15.13 -8.21 -3.53
CA LEU A 133 -15.29 -9.60 -3.08
C LEU A 133 -15.65 -9.74 -1.60
N ARG A 134 -16.10 -8.66 -0.95
CA ARG A 134 -16.72 -8.68 0.40
C ARG A 134 -18.02 -9.51 0.49
N ILE A 135 -18.37 -10.24 -0.57
CA ILE A 135 -19.49 -11.19 -0.66
C ILE A 135 -19.01 -12.60 -1.11
N GLY A 136 -17.70 -12.87 -1.24
CA GLY A 136 -17.23 -14.16 -1.78
C GLY A 136 -15.76 -14.52 -1.53
N PHE A 137 -15.58 -15.70 -0.93
CA PHE A 137 -14.36 -16.53 -0.89
C PHE A 137 -13.28 -16.21 -1.95
N GLY A 138 -12.20 -15.54 -1.52
CA GLY A 138 -10.99 -15.30 -2.31
C GLY A 138 -9.81 -16.23 -1.91
N PRO A 139 -8.88 -16.55 -2.82
CA PRO A 139 -7.64 -17.30 -2.52
C PRO A 139 -6.45 -16.37 -2.19
N ASP A 140 -6.71 -15.14 -1.78
CA ASP A 140 -5.71 -14.14 -1.39
C ASP A 140 -4.98 -14.55 -0.10
N GLU A 141 -3.86 -13.87 0.21
CA GLU A 141 -3.08 -14.21 1.42
C GLU A 141 -3.83 -13.88 2.71
N TRP A 142 -4.59 -12.78 2.76
CA TRP A 142 -5.37 -12.43 3.95
C TRP A 142 -6.45 -13.47 4.27
N THR A 143 -7.21 -13.93 3.27
CA THR A 143 -8.18 -15.03 3.45
C THR A 143 -7.48 -16.31 3.90
N ARG A 144 -6.29 -16.65 3.37
CA ARG A 144 -5.54 -17.86 3.79
C ARG A 144 -5.05 -17.75 5.23
N ASP A 145 -4.37 -16.67 5.58
CA ASP A 145 -3.79 -16.47 6.92
C ASP A 145 -4.90 -16.38 7.98
N ARG A 146 -6.07 -15.81 7.60
CA ARG A 146 -7.26 -15.77 8.46
C ARG A 146 -7.93 -17.14 8.61
N LEU A 147 -7.95 -17.97 7.56
CA LEU A 147 -8.40 -19.36 7.62
C LEU A 147 -7.44 -20.25 8.42
N GLU A 148 -6.12 -20.00 8.38
CA GLU A 148 -5.14 -20.69 9.23
C GLU A 148 -5.30 -20.28 10.71
N ALA A 149 -5.55 -19.00 10.98
CA ALA A 149 -5.75 -18.49 12.35
C ALA A 149 -7.08 -18.90 13.01
N LEU A 150 -8.17 -19.01 12.24
CA LEU A 150 -9.53 -19.22 12.78
C LEU A 150 -10.17 -20.56 12.39
N GLY A 151 -9.61 -21.27 11.42
CA GLY A 151 -10.29 -22.34 10.72
C GLY A 151 -11.44 -21.82 9.84
N LEU A 152 -11.95 -22.70 8.98
CA LEU A 152 -13.07 -22.42 8.07
C LEU A 152 -14.32 -21.89 8.80
N ALA A 153 -14.67 -22.48 9.94
CA ALA A 153 -15.85 -22.09 10.71
C ALA A 153 -15.68 -20.69 11.35
N GLY A 154 -14.55 -20.43 12.02
CA GLY A 154 -14.30 -19.14 12.66
C GLY A 154 -14.17 -17.98 11.66
N TYR A 155 -13.65 -18.26 10.45
CA TYR A 155 -13.66 -17.28 9.36
C TYR A 155 -15.09 -16.96 8.89
N ILE A 156 -15.94 -17.98 8.69
CA ILE A 156 -17.35 -17.78 8.31
C ILE A 156 -18.11 -17.01 9.39
N ASP A 157 -17.92 -17.35 10.67
CA ASP A 157 -18.58 -16.66 11.79
C ASP A 157 -18.18 -15.18 11.88
N GLU A 158 -16.91 -14.83 11.62
CA GLU A 158 -16.45 -13.43 11.56
C GLU A 158 -17.10 -12.64 10.42
N GLN A 159 -17.26 -13.25 9.24
CA GLN A 159 -17.90 -12.60 8.09
C GLN A 159 -19.42 -12.42 8.27
N LEU A 160 -20.09 -13.37 8.95
CA LEU A 160 -21.52 -13.32 9.19
C LEU A 160 -21.92 -12.41 10.37
N ALA A 161 -20.99 -12.08 11.27
CA ALA A 161 -21.23 -11.24 12.43
C ALA A 161 -20.15 -10.15 12.63
N PRO A 162 -19.99 -9.20 11.69
CA PRO A 162 -18.99 -8.13 11.81
C PRO A 162 -19.25 -7.28 13.07
N HIS A 163 -18.34 -7.37 14.05
CA HIS A 163 -18.48 -6.69 15.33
C HIS A 163 -18.60 -5.16 15.17
N PRO A 164 -19.58 -4.50 15.83
CA PRO A 164 -19.68 -3.05 15.80
C PRO A 164 -18.56 -2.41 16.66
N SER A 165 -17.43 -2.10 16.02
CA SER A 165 -16.32 -1.25 16.51
C SER A 165 -15.66 -1.64 17.83
N ARG A 166 -14.36 -1.99 17.79
CA ARG A 166 -13.50 -1.99 18.97
C ARG A 166 -13.45 -0.59 19.59
N ARG A 167 -14.22 -0.32 20.65
CA ARG A 167 -13.98 0.85 21.51
C ARG A 167 -12.67 0.64 22.27
N ALA A 168 -11.72 1.56 22.10
CA ALA A 168 -10.46 1.54 22.84
C ALA A 168 -10.70 1.68 24.36
N PRO A 169 -9.93 0.97 25.21
CA PRO A 169 -10.07 1.06 26.66
C PRO A 169 -9.41 2.34 27.21
N SER A 170 -10.18 3.43 27.29
CA SER A 170 -9.77 4.65 28.01
C SER A 170 -10.27 4.61 29.46
N SER A 171 -9.35 4.73 30.41
CA SER A 171 -9.59 4.58 31.84
C SER A 171 -10.48 5.67 32.45
N ARG A 172 -11.30 5.31 33.46
CA ARG A 172 -11.45 6.10 34.70
C ARG A 172 -12.02 5.27 35.85
N ARG A 173 -11.57 5.60 37.07
CA ARG A 173 -11.93 4.92 38.33
C ARG A 173 -13.39 5.16 38.72
N GLY A 174 -14.03 4.14 39.30
CA GLY A 174 -15.32 4.25 39.98
C GLY A 174 -15.55 3.04 40.89
N SER A 175 -15.21 3.18 42.17
CA SER A 175 -15.43 2.12 43.18
C SER A 175 -16.89 2.10 43.63
N ILE A 176 -17.44 0.91 43.89
CA ILE A 176 -18.11 0.56 45.17
C ILE A 176 -18.31 -0.96 45.24
N ARG A 177 -18.07 -1.54 46.43
CA ARG A 177 -18.30 -2.97 46.76
C ARG A 177 -19.67 -3.16 47.42
N SER A 178 -20.38 -4.23 47.09
CA SER A 178 -21.24 -5.00 48.02
C SER A 178 -21.51 -6.39 47.42
N ARG A 179 -20.85 -7.46 47.89
CA ARG A 179 -21.32 -8.44 48.91
C ARG A 179 -22.61 -9.22 48.53
N HIS A 180 -22.40 -10.52 48.29
CA HIS A 180 -23.32 -11.69 48.25
C HIS A 180 -24.25 -11.85 49.50
N PRO A 181 -25.20 -12.84 49.58
CA PRO A 181 -25.88 -13.66 48.54
C PRO A 181 -27.41 -13.95 48.83
N THR A 182 -27.97 -14.98 48.16
CA THR A 182 -29.09 -15.91 48.56
C THR A 182 -30.60 -15.57 48.36
N ARG A 183 -31.18 -16.21 47.30
CA ARG A 183 -32.50 -16.91 47.13
C ARG A 183 -33.80 -16.54 47.89
N CYS A 184 -34.89 -16.41 47.09
CA CYS A 184 -36.25 -17.01 47.25
C CYS A 184 -37.05 -16.64 48.54
N PRO A 185 -38.31 -17.06 48.75
CA PRO A 185 -39.30 -17.57 47.80
C PRO A 185 -39.97 -16.44 46.97
N SER A 186 -40.59 -16.73 45.82
CA SER A 186 -40.64 -18.03 45.12
C SER A 186 -39.40 -18.26 44.24
#